data_AF-A0A1A8SG55-F1
#
_entry.id   AF-A0A1A8SG55-F1
#
_cell.length_a   1.000
_cell.length_b   1.000
_cell.length_c   1.000
_cell.angle_alpha   90.00
_cell.angle_beta   90.00
_cell.angle_gamma   90.00
#
_symmetry.space_group_name_H-M   'P 1'
#
loop_
_entity.id
_entity.type
_entity.pdbx_description
1 polymer ?
#
loop_
_entity_poly.entity_id
_entity_poly.type
_entity_poly.pdbx_seq_one_letter_code
_entity_poly.pdbx_strand_id
1 'polypeptide(L)'
;TIAVIGPAFGFLLGSLCAKLYVDIGYVDMETITITPQDARWVGAWWLGYLIAGAITLMSAVPFWFLPKSLPVPLVKHDSSCSPDQTRFIKDSPAMNHKIRPEEPANLHLMLKEFVPTLKNLLGNPVYIIYLCVTIIQFNSLIGMVTYKPKYIEQHYGQSASKANLLMGMINIPAVALGMFSGGVIMKKYKLDVLGAAKFAFGTSLLGYFLSLFFLAMGCENTKVAGITVSYT
;
A
#
# COMPACT_ATOMS: atom_id res chain seq x y z
N THR A 1 9.91 4.49 -0.77
CA THR A 1 10.47 4.12 0.55
C THR A 1 9.56 4.56 1.70
N ILE A 2 9.16 5.83 1.80
CA ILE A 2 8.25 6.32 2.87
C ILE A 2 6.88 5.60 2.86
N ALA A 3 6.37 5.25 1.68
CA ALA A 3 5.09 4.54 1.53
C ALA A 3 5.04 3.14 2.18
N VAL A 4 6.19 2.51 2.47
CA VAL A 4 6.25 1.17 3.10
C VAL A 4 6.06 1.23 4.62
N ILE A 5 6.33 2.39 5.22
CA ILE A 5 6.25 2.61 6.67
C ILE A 5 4.79 2.51 7.16
N GLY A 6 3.84 2.99 6.35
CA GLY A 6 2.40 2.96 6.69
C GLY A 6 1.86 1.55 6.91
N PRO A 7 1.94 0.64 5.91
CA PRO A 7 1.56 -0.76 6.09
C PRO A 7 2.30 -1.42 7.25
N ALA A 8 3.58 -1.08 7.44
CA ALA A 8 4.36 -1.66 8.51
C ALA A 8 3.82 -1.33 9.90
N PHE A 9 3.57 -0.04 10.12
CA PHE A 9 2.95 0.45 11.33
C PHE A 9 1.54 -0.13 11.52
N GLY A 10 0.75 -0.23 10.45
CA GLY A 10 -0.61 -0.78 10.49
C GLY A 10 -0.68 -2.24 10.95
N PHE A 11 0.17 -3.12 10.41
CA PHE A 11 0.21 -4.53 10.84
C PHE A 11 0.68 -4.70 12.29
N LEU A 12 1.69 -3.92 12.71
CA LEU A 12 2.17 -3.95 14.09
C LEU A 12 1.11 -3.46 15.06
N LEU A 13 0.50 -2.30 14.77
CA LEU A 13 -0.58 -1.73 15.57
C LEU A 13 -1.77 -2.68 15.64
N GLY A 14 -2.19 -3.25 14.51
CA GLY A 14 -3.27 -4.24 14.44
C GLY A 14 -2.98 -5.50 15.24
N SER A 15 -1.73 -5.98 15.25
CA SER A 15 -1.32 -7.13 16.08
C SER A 15 -1.39 -6.82 17.58
N LEU A 16 -0.96 -5.63 18.00
CA LEU A 16 -1.04 -5.18 19.40
C LEU A 16 -2.48 -5.00 19.85
N CYS A 17 -3.31 -4.33 19.05
CA CYS A 17 -4.74 -4.16 19.33
C CYS A 17 -5.47 -5.51 19.38
N ALA A 18 -5.11 -6.47 18.51
CA ALA A 18 -5.70 -7.80 18.52
C ALA A 18 -5.32 -8.66 19.74
N LYS A 19 -4.24 -8.31 20.45
CA LYS A 19 -3.80 -8.96 21.70
C LYS A 19 -4.59 -8.51 22.92
N LEU A 20 -5.32 -7.40 22.83
CA LEU A 20 -6.23 -6.92 23.87
C LEU A 20 -7.63 -7.43 23.59
N TYR A 21 -8.35 -7.90 24.61
CA TYR A 21 -9.75 -8.31 24.46
C TYR A 21 -10.63 -7.10 24.14
N VAL A 22 -11.71 -7.30 23.39
CA VAL A 22 -12.58 -6.22 22.89
C VAL A 22 -13.17 -5.34 24.01
N ASP A 23 -13.52 -5.94 25.15
CA ASP A 23 -14.16 -5.28 26.30
C ASP A 23 -13.14 -4.86 27.37
N ILE A 24 -12.22 -3.98 26.98
CA ILE A 24 -11.17 -3.46 27.86
C ILE A 24 -11.80 -2.74 29.06
N GLY A 25 -11.60 -3.28 30.26
CA GLY A 25 -12.05 -2.68 31.53
C GLY A 25 -13.49 -2.98 31.95
N TYR A 26 -14.27 -3.70 31.13
CA TYR A 26 -15.60 -4.21 31.51
C TYR A 26 -15.57 -5.64 32.05
N VAL A 27 -14.49 -6.37 31.75
CA VAL A 27 -14.33 -7.80 32.05
C VAL A 27 -12.95 -8.04 32.65
N ASP A 28 -12.90 -8.61 33.85
CA ASP A 28 -11.65 -9.07 34.47
C ASP A 28 -11.17 -10.35 33.80
N MET A 29 -10.01 -10.29 33.13
CA MET A 29 -9.38 -11.46 32.50
C MET A 29 -9.00 -12.55 33.52
N GLU A 30 -8.93 -12.23 34.81
CA GLU A 30 -8.68 -13.20 35.87
C GLU A 30 -9.93 -14.05 36.19
N THR A 31 -11.13 -13.55 35.88
CA THR A 31 -12.40 -14.26 36.12
C THR A 31 -12.82 -15.14 34.95
N ILE A 32 -12.26 -14.92 33.75
CA ILE A 32 -12.66 -15.64 32.54
C ILE A 32 -11.45 -16.35 31.91
N THR A 33 -11.54 -17.67 31.81
CA THR A 33 -10.53 -18.55 31.18
C THR A 33 -10.56 -18.49 29.65
N ILE A 34 -10.71 -17.31 29.04
CA ILE A 34 -10.66 -17.15 27.58
C ILE A 34 -9.24 -16.72 27.21
N THR A 35 -8.55 -17.59 26.48
CA THR A 35 -7.20 -17.32 25.99
C THR A 35 -7.24 -16.66 24.61
N PRO A 36 -6.20 -15.93 24.17
CA PRO A 36 -6.13 -15.39 22.81
C PRO A 36 -6.16 -16.42 21.68
N GLN A 37 -6.06 -17.71 22.02
CA GLN A 37 -6.15 -18.83 21.07
C GLN A 37 -7.58 -19.39 20.97
N ASP A 38 -8.47 -19.05 21.90
CA ASP A 38 -9.86 -19.47 21.86
C ASP A 38 -10.62 -18.76 20.74
N ALA A 39 -11.52 -19.49 20.07
CA ALA A 39 -12.39 -18.93 19.02
C ALA A 39 -13.32 -17.80 19.52
N ARG A 40 -13.51 -17.70 20.85
CA ARG A 40 -14.29 -16.64 21.52
C ARG A 40 -13.51 -15.33 21.67
N TRP A 41 -12.21 -15.34 21.40
CA TRP A 41 -11.38 -14.16 21.50
C TRP A 41 -11.61 -13.21 20.32
N VAL A 42 -12.19 -12.04 20.62
CA VAL A 42 -12.26 -10.93 19.68
C VAL A 42 -11.31 -9.85 20.19
N GLY A 43 -10.29 -9.56 19.39
CA GLY A 43 -9.33 -8.50 19.70
C GLY A 43 -9.95 -7.10 19.60
N ALA A 44 -9.37 -6.11 20.27
CA ALA A 44 -9.82 -4.71 20.28
C ALA A 44 -9.56 -3.99 18.94
N TRP A 45 -10.25 -4.44 17.89
CA TRP A 45 -10.12 -3.97 16.49
C TRP A 45 -10.39 -2.47 16.33
N TRP A 46 -11.27 -1.90 17.17
CA TRP A 46 -11.64 -0.48 17.15
C TRP A 46 -10.50 0.45 17.59
N LEU A 47 -9.62 -0.03 18.48
CA LEU A 47 -8.58 0.79 19.11
C LEU A 47 -7.57 1.33 18.09
N GLY A 48 -7.27 0.53 17.05
CA GLY A 48 -6.37 0.93 15.98
C GLY A 48 -6.86 2.17 15.22
N TYR A 49 -8.18 2.29 14.98
CA TYR A 49 -8.75 3.44 14.29
C TYR A 49 -8.64 4.72 15.11
N LEU A 50 -8.84 4.64 16.43
CA LEU A 50 -8.68 5.80 17.32
C LEU A 50 -7.24 6.29 17.34
N ILE A 51 -6.27 5.38 17.44
CA ILE A 51 -4.84 5.71 17.44
C ILE A 51 -4.43 6.33 16.11
N ALA A 52 -4.82 5.71 14.99
CA ALA A 52 -4.52 6.24 13.65
C ALA A 52 -5.19 7.60 13.41
N GLY A 53 -6.44 7.77 13.86
CA GLY A 53 -7.17 9.03 13.80
C GLY A 53 -6.48 10.13 14.61
N ALA A 54 -6.04 9.84 15.83
CA ALA A 54 -5.31 10.79 16.68
C ALA A 54 -3.97 11.22 16.04
N ILE A 55 -3.19 10.27 15.51
CA ILE A 55 -1.94 10.58 14.79
C ILE A 55 -2.20 11.47 13.58
N THR A 56 -3.28 11.18 12.83
CA THR A 56 -3.67 11.98 11.65
C THR A 56 -4.13 13.38 12.05
N LEU A 57 -4.85 13.52 13.16
CA LEU A 57 -5.25 14.81 13.68
C LEU A 57 -4.04 15.63 14.14
N MET A 58 -3.11 14.98 14.85
CA MET A 58 -1.86 15.61 15.28
C MET A 58 -1.00 16.06 14.10
N SER A 59 -0.96 15.29 13.01
CA SER A 59 -0.21 15.66 11.81
C SER A 59 -0.88 16.80 11.03
N ALA A 60 -2.19 16.99 11.13
CA ALA A 60 -2.90 18.11 10.52
C ALA A 60 -2.56 19.48 11.17
N VAL A 61 -2.22 19.49 12.46
CA VAL A 61 -1.86 20.71 13.21
C VAL A 61 -0.73 21.52 12.55
N PRO A 62 0.46 20.96 12.22
CA PRO A 62 1.51 21.72 11.54
C PRO A 62 1.09 22.19 10.14
N PHE A 63 0.23 21.46 9.43
CA PHE A 63 -0.28 21.90 8.13
C PHE A 63 -1.17 23.15 8.23
N TRP A 64 -1.82 23.37 9.37
CA TRP A 64 -2.62 24.58 9.59
C TRP A 64 -1.76 25.84 9.73
N PHE A 65 -0.49 25.68 10.12
CA PHE A 65 0.47 26.77 10.22
C PHE A 65 1.20 27.08 8.91
N LEU A 66 0.97 26.32 7.83
CA LEU A 66 1.54 26.68 6.53
C LEU A 66 0.86 27.94 5.97
N PRO A 67 1.64 28.91 5.46
CA PRO A 67 1.07 30.09 4.82
C PRO A 67 0.25 29.67 3.59
N LYS A 68 -0.92 30.29 3.42
CA LYS A 68 -1.85 30.02 2.29
C LYS A 68 -1.21 30.19 0.91
N SER A 69 -0.09 30.89 0.83
CA SER A 69 0.65 31.12 -0.39
C SER A 69 2.15 31.07 -0.10
N LEU A 70 2.86 30.20 -0.81
CA LEU A 70 4.31 30.29 -0.88
C LEU A 70 4.65 31.48 -1.78
N PRO A 71 5.55 32.40 -1.38
CA PRO A 71 6.07 33.40 -2.29
C PRO A 71 6.82 32.67 -3.40
N VAL A 72 6.26 32.69 -4.62
CA VAL A 72 6.95 32.22 -5.81
C VAL A 72 8.14 33.14 -6.02
N PRO A 73 9.39 32.65 -5.98
CA PRO A 73 10.52 33.46 -6.39
C PRO A 73 10.32 33.79 -7.86
N LEU A 74 10.08 35.06 -8.17
CA LEU A 74 10.33 35.61 -9.50
C LEU A 74 11.80 35.31 -9.81
N VAL A 75 12.03 34.25 -10.59
CA VAL A 75 13.35 33.93 -11.14
C VAL A 75 13.71 35.09 -12.05
N LYS A 76 14.45 36.05 -11.48
CA LYS A 76 15.24 37.01 -12.25
C LYS A 76 16.26 36.18 -13.01
N HIS A 77 16.16 36.23 -14.34
CA HIS A 77 17.05 35.54 -15.25
C HIS A 77 18.44 36.19 -15.16
N ASP A 78 19.23 35.82 -14.16
CA ASP A 78 20.66 36.13 -14.13
C ASP A 78 21.45 34.84 -14.38
N SER A 79 22.08 34.86 -15.54
CA SER A 79 22.96 33.87 -16.13
C SER A 79 24.14 33.51 -15.24
N SER A 80 24.18 32.27 -14.74
CA SER A 80 25.37 31.40 -14.72
C SER A 80 25.22 30.27 -13.68
N CYS A 81 24.78 29.08 -14.10
CA CYS A 81 25.22 27.82 -13.47
C CYS A 81 24.94 26.61 -14.38
N SER A 82 25.82 25.62 -14.25
CA SER A 82 26.19 24.54 -15.18
C SER A 82 25.08 23.58 -15.66
N PRO A 83 25.34 22.82 -16.76
CA PRO A 83 24.33 22.10 -17.51
C PRO A 83 24.27 20.63 -17.09
N ASP A 84 23.32 20.24 -16.24
CA ASP A 84 22.85 18.86 -16.17
C ASP A 84 21.63 18.75 -15.27
N GLN A 85 20.43 18.80 -15.86
CA GLN A 85 19.14 18.22 -15.39
C GLN A 85 17.95 19.02 -15.93
N THR A 86 17.65 18.98 -17.23
CA THR A 86 16.28 19.23 -17.77
C THR A 86 16.21 19.00 -19.29
N ARG A 87 16.68 17.83 -19.77
CA ARG A 87 16.46 17.44 -21.18
C ARG A 87 15.12 16.74 -21.44
N PHE A 88 14.31 16.49 -20.41
CA PHE A 88 13.05 15.75 -20.55
C PHE A 88 11.82 16.62 -20.83
N ILE A 89 11.97 17.94 -20.90
CA ILE A 89 10.88 18.88 -21.20
C ILE A 89 11.41 19.92 -22.19
N LYS A 90 11.68 19.53 -23.44
CA LYS A 90 12.04 20.54 -24.45
C LYS A 90 11.54 20.30 -25.87
N ASP A 91 10.52 19.46 -26.04
CA ASP A 91 9.85 19.30 -27.32
C ASP A 91 8.34 19.58 -27.19
N SER A 92 7.99 20.86 -27.15
CA SER A 92 6.71 21.34 -27.69
C SER A 92 6.87 22.78 -28.19
N PRO A 93 6.30 23.12 -29.36
CA PRO A 93 6.69 24.28 -30.13
C PRO A 93 6.18 25.57 -29.49
N ALA A 94 6.93 26.65 -29.73
CA ALA A 94 6.71 28.03 -29.30
C ALA A 94 5.25 28.40 -28.96
N MET A 95 4.97 28.60 -27.68
CA MET A 95 3.75 29.26 -27.22
C MET A 95 4.11 30.56 -26.52
N ASN A 96 3.99 31.67 -27.25
CA ASN A 96 3.94 33.02 -26.69
C ASN A 96 2.69 33.12 -25.80
N HIS A 97 2.81 32.86 -24.50
CA HIS A 97 1.77 33.20 -23.54
C HIS A 97 2.27 34.30 -22.61
N LYS A 98 1.80 35.53 -22.86
CA LYS A 98 1.68 36.55 -21.81
C LYS A 98 0.89 35.90 -20.66
N ILE A 99 1.52 35.77 -19.50
CA ILE A 99 0.91 35.17 -18.32
C ILE A 99 -0.16 36.15 -17.81
N ARG A 100 -1.42 35.78 -18.03
CA ARG A 100 -2.62 36.47 -17.56
C ARG A 100 -2.66 36.39 -16.02
N PRO A 101 -3.08 37.45 -15.29
CA PRO A 101 -3.24 37.38 -13.84
C PRO A 101 -4.21 36.26 -13.48
N GLU A 102 -3.94 35.56 -12.37
CA GLU A 102 -4.78 34.45 -11.88
C GLU A 102 -6.26 34.85 -11.82
N GLU A 103 -7.04 34.32 -12.76
CA GLU A 103 -8.48 34.23 -12.62
C GLU A 103 -8.81 33.08 -11.66
N PRO A 104 -9.90 33.19 -10.87
CA PRO A 104 -10.33 32.10 -10.00
C PRO A 104 -10.49 30.83 -10.84
N ALA A 105 -9.93 29.72 -10.37
CA ALA A 105 -9.97 28.43 -11.05
C ALA A 105 -11.43 28.07 -11.40
N ASN A 106 -11.85 28.41 -12.62
CA ASN A 106 -13.16 28.07 -13.12
C ASN A 106 -13.18 26.54 -13.29
N LEU A 107 -13.75 25.83 -12.31
CA LEU A 107 -13.88 24.37 -12.31
C LEU A 107 -14.45 23.87 -13.64
N HIS A 108 -15.38 24.62 -14.24
CA HIS A 108 -15.94 24.32 -15.55
C HIS A 108 -14.89 24.31 -16.67
N LEU A 109 -13.91 25.20 -16.64
CA LEU A 109 -12.84 25.29 -17.64
C LEU A 109 -11.83 24.15 -17.45
N MET A 110 -11.48 23.81 -16.19
CA MET A 110 -10.66 22.62 -15.92
C MET A 110 -11.37 21.32 -16.30
N LEU A 111 -12.67 21.19 -16.01
CA LEU A 111 -13.45 20.01 -16.37
C LEU A 111 -13.54 19.84 -17.89
N LYS A 112 -13.72 20.96 -18.62
CA LYS A 112 -13.81 20.98 -20.08
C LYS A 112 -12.52 20.51 -20.76
N GLU A 113 -11.36 20.80 -20.17
CA GLU A 113 -10.05 20.32 -20.66
C GLU A 113 -9.72 18.90 -20.17
N PHE A 114 -10.21 18.53 -18.99
CA PHE A 114 -9.96 17.23 -18.37
C PHE A 114 -10.69 16.08 -19.08
N VAL A 115 -11.97 16.24 -19.40
CA VAL A 115 -12.80 15.21 -20.05
C VAL A 115 -12.22 14.72 -21.39
N PRO A 116 -11.82 15.59 -22.35
CA PRO A 116 -11.23 15.14 -23.61
C PRO A 116 -9.86 14.48 -23.41
N THR A 117 -9.04 15.00 -22.49
CA THR A 117 -7.76 14.37 -22.13
C THR A 117 -7.96 12.98 -21.54
N LEU A 118 -8.91 12.84 -20.61
CA LEU A 118 -9.26 11.56 -20.00
C LEU A 118 -9.80 10.58 -21.05
N LYS A 119 -10.62 11.05 -21.98
CA LYS A 119 -11.14 10.23 -23.09
C LYS A 119 -10.02 9.77 -24.02
N ASN A 120 -9.05 10.63 -24.34
CA ASN A 120 -7.89 10.25 -25.15
C ASN A 120 -6.99 9.24 -24.43
N LEU A 121 -6.81 9.39 -23.12
CA LEU A 121 -6.02 8.47 -22.30
C LEU A 121 -6.70 7.10 -22.20
N LEU A 122 -8.00 7.07 -21.91
CA LEU A 122 -8.80 5.84 -21.86
C LEU A 122 -9.03 5.22 -23.25
N GLY A 123 -8.93 6.01 -24.32
CA GLY A 123 -8.95 5.52 -25.70
C GLY A 123 -7.67 4.80 -26.10
N ASN A 124 -6.58 4.96 -25.34
CA ASN A 124 -5.32 4.27 -25.63
C ASN A 124 -5.38 2.82 -25.13
N PRO A 125 -5.33 1.81 -26.02
CA PRO A 125 -5.47 0.40 -25.63
C PRO A 125 -4.34 -0.07 -24.70
N VAL A 126 -3.12 0.48 -24.85
CA VAL A 126 -1.99 0.15 -23.98
C VAL A 126 -2.25 0.62 -22.54
N TYR A 127 -2.82 1.81 -22.39
CA TYR A 127 -3.17 2.36 -21.08
C TYR A 127 -4.29 1.55 -20.40
N ILE A 128 -5.31 1.15 -21.16
CA ILE A 128 -6.39 0.30 -20.62
C ILE A 128 -5.85 -1.07 -20.18
N ILE A 129 -5.00 -1.71 -20.98
CA ILE A 129 -4.38 -2.99 -20.60
C ILE A 129 -3.55 -2.80 -19.32
N TYR A 130 -2.74 -1.74 -19.25
CA TYR A 130 -1.96 -1.42 -18.07
C TYR A 130 -2.84 -1.21 -16.82
N LEU A 131 -3.95 -0.49 -16.94
CA LEU A 131 -4.92 -0.32 -15.86
C LEU A 131 -5.53 -1.65 -15.42
N CYS A 132 -5.99 -2.48 -16.34
CA CYS A 132 -6.55 -3.80 -16.02
C CYS A 132 -5.55 -4.67 -15.26
N VAL A 133 -4.30 -4.74 -15.73
CA VAL A 133 -3.22 -5.47 -15.04
C VAL A 133 -3.01 -4.92 -13.62
N THR A 134 -2.95 -3.60 -13.49
CA THR A 134 -2.74 -2.93 -12.19
C THR A 134 -3.88 -3.24 -11.23
N ILE A 135 -5.13 -3.17 -11.68
CA ILE A 135 -6.32 -3.49 -10.86
C ILE A 135 -6.28 -4.94 -10.38
N ILE A 136 -5.96 -5.89 -11.27
CA ILE A 136 -5.86 -7.31 -10.91
C ILE A 136 -4.74 -7.53 -9.87
N GLN A 137 -3.58 -6.91 -10.07
CA GLN A 137 -2.46 -6.99 -9.12
C GLN A 137 -2.81 -6.43 -7.74
N PHE A 138 -3.45 -5.26 -7.68
CA PHE A 138 -3.87 -4.66 -6.42
C PHE A 138 -4.95 -5.50 -5.71
N ASN A 139 -5.94 -6.01 -6.44
CA ASN A 139 -6.94 -6.91 -5.87
C ASN A 139 -6.30 -8.18 -5.29
N SER A 140 -5.35 -8.78 -6.00
CA SER A 140 -4.61 -9.95 -5.52
C SER A 140 -3.82 -9.63 -4.24
N LEU A 141 -3.14 -8.49 -4.20
CA LEU A 141 -2.39 -8.03 -3.03
C LEU A 141 -3.30 -7.82 -1.81
N ILE A 142 -4.43 -7.13 -1.99
CA ILE A 142 -5.42 -6.87 -0.93
C ILE A 142 -6.01 -8.19 -0.44
N GLY A 143 -6.35 -9.10 -1.35
CA GLY A 143 -6.83 -10.44 -1.01
C GLY A 143 -5.83 -11.22 -0.17
N MET A 144 -4.55 -11.22 -0.56
CA MET A 144 -3.49 -11.89 0.20
C MET A 144 -3.33 -11.28 1.61
N VAL A 145 -3.30 -9.95 1.71
CA VAL A 145 -3.13 -9.23 2.99
C VAL A 145 -4.28 -9.51 3.96
N THR A 146 -5.51 -9.55 3.47
CA THR A 146 -6.71 -9.71 4.30
C THR A 146 -6.97 -11.18 4.65
N TYR A 147 -6.96 -12.06 3.67
CA TYR A 147 -7.43 -13.45 3.86
C TYR A 147 -6.36 -14.39 4.36
N LYS A 148 -5.08 -14.17 4.06
CA LYS A 148 -4.02 -15.09 4.48
C LYS A 148 -3.77 -15.11 6.00
N PRO A 149 -3.77 -14.00 6.77
CA PRO A 149 -3.72 -14.10 8.23
C PRO A 149 -4.97 -14.80 8.79
N LYS A 150 -6.16 -14.54 8.21
CA LYS A 150 -7.39 -15.21 8.62
C LYS A 150 -7.37 -16.71 8.31
N TYR A 151 -6.80 -17.10 7.17
CA TYR A 151 -6.56 -18.49 6.82
C TYR A 151 -5.68 -19.15 7.87
N ILE A 152 -4.58 -18.50 8.30
CA ILE A 152 -3.70 -19.04 9.34
C ILE A 152 -4.42 -19.19 10.68
N GLU A 153 -5.23 -18.21 11.04
CA GLU A 153 -6.04 -18.24 12.26
C GLU A 153 -7.01 -19.43 12.27
N GLN A 154 -7.72 -19.66 11.16
CA GLN A 154 -8.77 -20.68 11.05
C GLN A 154 -8.23 -22.09 10.77
N HIS A 155 -7.25 -22.24 9.88
CA HIS A 155 -6.68 -23.55 9.51
C HIS A 155 -5.65 -24.07 10.51
N TYR A 156 -4.85 -23.18 11.12
CA TYR A 156 -3.76 -23.56 12.05
C TYR A 156 -4.03 -23.18 13.51
N GLY A 157 -5.22 -22.65 13.83
CA GLY A 157 -5.66 -22.41 15.21
C GLY A 157 -4.78 -21.40 15.95
N GLN A 158 -4.08 -20.54 15.20
CA GLN A 158 -3.22 -19.52 15.79
C GLN A 158 -4.05 -18.29 16.15
N SER A 159 -3.64 -17.57 17.20
CA SER A 159 -4.31 -16.31 17.56
C SER A 159 -4.19 -15.26 16.45
N ALA A 160 -5.23 -14.41 16.31
CA ALA A 160 -5.25 -13.32 15.35
C ALA A 160 -4.03 -12.38 15.49
N SER A 161 -3.61 -12.11 16.73
CA SER A 161 -2.42 -11.28 17.01
C SER A 161 -1.13 -11.90 16.44
N LYS A 162 -0.92 -13.22 16.63
CA LYS A 162 0.29 -13.92 16.16
C LYS A 162 0.29 -14.06 14.63
N ALA A 163 -0.87 -14.34 14.02
CA ALA A 163 -1.02 -14.38 12.57
C ALA A 163 -0.72 -13.02 11.93
N ASN A 164 -1.27 -11.93 12.49
CA ASN A 164 -1.01 -10.56 12.03
C ASN A 164 0.45 -10.15 12.21
N LEU A 165 1.09 -10.52 13.33
CA LEU A 165 2.50 -10.23 13.57
C LEU A 165 3.41 -10.96 12.58
N LEU A 166 3.16 -12.26 12.36
CA LEU A 166 3.91 -13.07 11.41
C LEU A 166 3.80 -12.50 10.00
N MET A 167 2.60 -12.05 9.61
CA MET A 167 2.38 -11.37 8.34
C MET A 167 3.14 -10.06 8.23
N GLY A 168 3.09 -9.22 9.26
CA GLY A 168 3.89 -8.00 9.30
C GLY A 168 5.38 -8.32 9.13
N MET A 169 5.94 -9.17 10.00
CA MET A 169 7.37 -9.45 10.03
C MET A 169 7.91 -10.07 8.73
N ILE A 170 7.14 -10.91 8.04
CA ILE A 170 7.61 -11.55 6.80
C ILE A 170 7.29 -10.71 5.57
N ASN A 171 6.08 -10.16 5.47
CA ASN A 171 5.61 -9.50 4.25
C ASN A 171 6.23 -8.10 4.10
N ILE A 172 6.32 -7.33 5.18
CA ILE A 172 6.84 -5.95 5.12
C ILE A 172 8.29 -5.92 4.60
N PRO A 173 9.25 -6.70 5.15
CA PRO A 173 10.61 -6.69 4.64
C PRO A 173 10.71 -7.23 3.22
N ALA A 174 9.90 -8.26 2.87
CA ALA A 174 9.87 -8.79 1.52
C ALA A 174 9.43 -7.73 0.49
N VAL A 175 8.37 -6.96 0.79
CA VAL A 175 7.91 -5.85 -0.05
C VAL A 175 8.96 -4.74 -0.13
N ALA A 176 9.58 -4.37 0.99
CA ALA A 176 10.62 -3.35 1.04
C ALA A 176 11.84 -3.74 0.18
N LEU A 177 12.31 -4.99 0.30
CA LEU A 177 13.41 -5.54 -0.48
C LEU A 177 13.03 -5.64 -1.97
N GLY A 178 11.80 -6.04 -2.30
CA GLY A 178 11.31 -6.08 -3.67
C GLY A 178 11.28 -4.70 -4.32
N MET A 179 10.73 -3.69 -3.64
CA MET A 179 10.71 -2.31 -4.15
C MET A 179 12.12 -1.72 -4.29
N PHE A 180 12.99 -1.96 -3.30
CA PHE A 180 14.36 -1.44 -3.32
C PHE A 180 15.19 -2.10 -4.43
N SER A 181 15.18 -3.43 -4.50
CA SER A 181 15.89 -4.18 -5.53
C SER A 181 15.38 -3.86 -6.94
N GLY A 182 14.05 -3.77 -7.14
CA GLY A 182 13.46 -3.36 -8.41
C GLY A 182 13.91 -1.95 -8.84
N GLY A 183 13.95 -1.00 -7.92
CA GLY A 183 14.46 0.36 -8.18
C GLY A 183 15.96 0.38 -8.51
N VAL A 184 16.77 -0.38 -7.78
CA VAL A 184 18.22 -0.51 -8.04
C VAL A 184 18.48 -1.16 -9.39
N ILE A 185 17.75 -2.21 -9.75
CA ILE A 185 17.84 -2.87 -11.06
C ILE A 185 17.48 -1.88 -12.18
N MET A 186 16.36 -1.16 -12.02
CA MET A 186 15.93 -0.15 -13.01
C MET A 186 17.00 0.93 -13.21
N LYS A 187 17.62 1.41 -12.12
CA LYS A 187 18.68 2.43 -12.17
C LYS A 187 19.99 1.90 -12.74
N LYS A 188 20.41 0.69 -12.36
CA LYS A 188 21.70 0.10 -12.76
C LYS A 188 21.72 -0.29 -14.24
N TYR A 189 20.63 -0.89 -14.72
CA TYR A 189 20.53 -1.37 -16.10
C TYR A 189 19.94 -0.35 -17.07
N LYS A 190 19.50 0.82 -16.58
CA LYS A 190 18.84 1.88 -17.37
C LYS A 190 17.80 1.29 -18.33
N LEU A 191 16.89 0.48 -17.78
CA LEU A 191 15.93 -0.25 -18.59
C LEU A 191 15.00 0.73 -19.30
N ASP A 192 14.87 0.55 -20.61
CA ASP A 192 13.85 1.21 -21.41
C ASP A 192 12.44 0.67 -21.05
N VAL A 193 11.37 1.35 -21.47
CA VAL A 193 9.98 1.00 -21.15
C VAL A 193 9.67 -0.46 -21.50
N LEU A 194 10.17 -0.94 -22.65
CA LEU A 194 10.02 -2.35 -23.05
C LEU A 194 10.85 -3.31 -22.16
N GLY A 195 12.03 -2.88 -21.72
CA GLY A 195 12.88 -3.64 -20.79
C GLY A 195 12.24 -3.75 -19.40
N ALA A 196 11.65 -2.67 -18.91
CA ALA A 196 10.89 -2.63 -17.66
C ALA A 196 9.66 -3.56 -17.73
N ALA A 197 8.92 -3.55 -18.83
CA ALA A 197 7.78 -4.45 -19.03
C ALA A 197 8.19 -5.93 -19.06
N LYS A 198 9.28 -6.27 -19.76
CA LYS A 198 9.83 -7.64 -19.77
C LYS A 198 10.29 -8.10 -18.39
N PHE A 199 10.96 -7.22 -17.65
CA PHE A 199 11.38 -7.48 -16.28
C PHE A 199 10.17 -7.73 -15.36
N ALA A 200 9.14 -6.87 -15.42
CA ALA A 200 7.91 -7.03 -14.67
C ALA A 200 7.24 -8.38 -14.96
N PHE A 201 7.06 -8.72 -16.24
CA PHE A 201 6.49 -10.00 -16.65
C PHE A 201 7.30 -11.20 -16.13
N GLY A 202 8.63 -11.14 -16.24
CA GLY A 202 9.53 -12.18 -15.72
C GLY A 202 9.40 -12.37 -14.21
N THR A 203 9.34 -11.27 -13.45
CA THR A 203 9.14 -11.33 -12.00
C THR A 203 7.77 -11.88 -11.61
N SER A 204 6.70 -11.55 -12.35
CA SER A 204 5.37 -12.11 -12.11
C SER A 204 5.33 -13.61 -12.38
N LEU A 205 5.97 -14.08 -13.45
CA LEU A 205 6.04 -15.49 -13.78
C LEU A 205 6.82 -16.29 -12.72
N LEU A 206 7.95 -15.76 -12.27
CA LEU A 206 8.72 -16.35 -11.17
C LEU A 206 7.89 -16.41 -9.88
N GLY A 207 7.15 -15.34 -9.55
CA GLY A 207 6.24 -15.30 -8.41
C GLY A 207 5.14 -16.37 -8.49
N TYR A 208 4.56 -16.60 -9.68
CA TYR A 208 3.59 -17.66 -9.90
C TYR A 208 4.18 -19.05 -9.63
N PHE A 209 5.37 -19.36 -10.15
CA PHE A 209 6.02 -20.65 -9.88
C PHE A 209 6.36 -20.85 -8.40
N LEU A 210 6.85 -19.81 -7.72
CA LEU A 210 7.07 -19.87 -6.27
C LEU A 210 5.76 -20.10 -5.50
N SER A 211 4.64 -19.53 -5.97
CA SER A 211 3.33 -19.77 -5.35
C SER A 211 2.86 -21.22 -5.48
N LEU A 212 3.14 -21.88 -6.60
CA LEU A 212 2.84 -23.30 -6.78
C LEU A 212 3.66 -24.18 -5.84
N PHE A 213 4.91 -23.82 -5.56
CA PHE A 213 5.75 -24.54 -4.61
C PHE A 213 5.18 -24.54 -3.19
N PHE A 214 4.47 -23.48 -2.78
CA PHE A 214 3.79 -23.46 -1.48
C PHE A 214 2.70 -24.53 -1.34
N LEU A 215 2.07 -24.98 -2.44
CA LEU A 215 1.08 -26.06 -2.39
C LEU A 215 1.70 -27.41 -2.01
N ALA A 216 3.01 -27.60 -2.26
CA ALA A 216 3.72 -28.82 -1.92
C ALA A 216 4.16 -28.87 -0.44
N MET A 217 4.24 -27.71 0.23
CA MET A 217 4.63 -27.63 1.64
C MET A 217 3.40 -27.70 2.54
N GLY A 218 3.11 -28.89 3.08
CA GLY A 218 2.06 -29.11 4.07
C GLY A 218 2.52 -28.83 5.50
N CYS A 219 1.61 -28.34 6.35
CA CYS A 219 1.79 -28.26 7.80
C CYS A 219 0.57 -28.88 8.49
N GLU A 220 0.73 -29.31 9.75
CA GLU A 220 -0.32 -30.01 10.50
C GLU A 220 -1.53 -29.08 10.73
N ASN A 221 -2.71 -29.53 10.33
CA ASN A 221 -3.94 -28.75 10.50
C ASN A 221 -4.46 -28.80 11.95
N THR A 222 -5.27 -27.81 12.31
CA THR A 222 -5.90 -27.78 13.63
C THR A 222 -6.81 -28.99 13.85
N LYS A 223 -6.76 -29.51 15.07
CA LYS A 223 -7.61 -30.61 15.54
C LYS A 223 -9.00 -30.07 15.89
N VAL A 224 -9.97 -30.33 15.02
CA VAL A 224 -11.38 -29.96 15.18
C VAL A 224 -12.17 -31.24 15.48
N ALA A 225 -12.81 -31.27 16.64
CA ALA A 225 -13.67 -32.38 17.04
C ALA A 225 -14.80 -32.57 16.01
N GLY A 226 -14.96 -33.79 15.52
CA GLY A 226 -15.93 -34.16 14.48
C GLY A 226 -15.45 -34.06 13.04
N ILE A 227 -14.27 -33.46 12.77
CA ILE A 227 -13.72 -33.33 11.40
C ILE A 227 -12.34 -33.98 11.30
N THR A 228 -11.40 -33.59 12.17
CA THR A 228 -10.03 -34.14 12.19
C THR A 228 -9.74 -35.02 13.40
N VAL A 229 -10.61 -35.00 14.42
CA VAL A 229 -10.53 -35.89 15.60
C VAL A 229 -11.93 -36.31 16.03
N SER A 230 -12.07 -37.50 16.62
CA SER A 230 -13.35 -37.99 17.17
C SER A 230 -13.83 -37.11 18.34
N TYR A 231 -15.14 -37.06 18.58
CA TYR A 231 -15.79 -36.33 19.70
C TYR A 231 -15.53 -36.93 21.09
N THR A 232 -14.82 -38.06 21.15
CA THR A 232 -14.47 -38.81 22.38
C THR A 232 -13.38 -38.13 23.17
#